data_AF-A0A8T7CTD7-F1
#
_entry.id   AF-A0A8T7CTD7-F1
#
_cell.length_a   1.000
_cell.length_b   1.000
_cell.length_c   1.000
_cell.angle_alpha   90.00
_cell.angle_beta   90.00
_cell.angle_gamma   90.00
#
_symmetry.space_group_name_H-M   'P 1'
#
loop_
_entity.id
_entity.type
_entity.pdbx_description
1 polymer ?
#
loop_
_entity_poly.entity_id
_entity_poly.type
_entity_poly.pdbx_seq_one_letter_code
_entity_poly.pdbx_strand_id
1 'polypeptide(L)'
;ITAWNDEAHVEHNRDLYREKFAAVLEILSPALDVKMPDAAFYLWTRTPDSVSDTEFTRGLFETQNVTVLPGSFLSRDTELGNPGAGYVRMALVAPLDECLDAAQRIRIYTELL
;
A
#
# COMPACT_ATOMS: atom_id res chain seq x y z
N ILE A 1 -31.49 13.75 4.56
CA ILE A 1 -30.26 14.35 3.99
C ILE A 1 -29.91 13.54 2.75
N THR A 2 -29.69 14.17 1.59
CA THR A 2 -29.58 13.46 0.29
C THR A 2 -28.45 12.43 0.22
N ALA A 3 -27.27 12.73 0.76
CA ALA A 3 -26.13 11.81 0.73
C ALA A 3 -26.37 10.49 1.49
N TRP A 4 -27.03 10.54 2.66
CA TRP A 4 -27.28 9.35 3.49
C TRP A 4 -28.40 8.45 2.96
N ASN A 5 -29.17 8.91 1.97
CA ASN A 5 -30.29 8.16 1.39
C ASN A 5 -29.95 7.54 0.04
N ASP A 6 -28.75 7.80 -0.49
CA ASP A 6 -28.28 7.30 -1.77
C ASP A 6 -27.11 6.34 -1.54
N GLU A 7 -27.38 5.03 -1.55
CA GLU A 7 -26.33 4.02 -1.41
C GLU A 7 -25.67 3.67 -2.76
N ALA A 8 -26.25 4.08 -3.89
CA ALA A 8 -25.74 3.68 -5.21
C ALA A 8 -24.35 4.28 -5.47
N HIS A 9 -24.11 5.54 -5.10
CA HIS A 9 -22.78 6.14 -5.23
C HIS A 9 -21.75 5.48 -4.29
N VAL A 10 -22.18 4.99 -3.12
CA VAL A 10 -21.32 4.31 -2.16
C VAL A 10 -20.95 2.91 -2.67
N GLU A 11 -21.92 2.17 -3.21
CA GLU A 11 -21.71 0.87 -3.87
C GLU A 11 -20.72 0.98 -5.02
N HIS A 12 -20.95 1.95 -5.93
CA HIS A 12 -20.04 2.20 -7.04
C HIS A 12 -18.62 2.55 -6.57
N ASN A 13 -18.49 3.41 -5.55
CA ASN A 13 -17.19 3.75 -4.98
C ASN A 13 -16.49 2.52 -4.36
N ARG A 14 -17.22 1.64 -3.67
CA ARG A 14 -16.67 0.38 -3.14
C ARG A 14 -16.22 -0.56 -4.25
N ASP A 15 -16.94 -0.64 -5.37
CA ASP A 15 -16.54 -1.42 -6.54
C ASP A 15 -15.20 -0.95 -7.12
N LEU A 16 -15.00 0.38 -7.24
CA LEU A 16 -13.74 0.94 -7.68
C LEU A 16 -12.56 0.55 -6.77
N TYR A 17 -12.76 0.51 -5.45
CA TYR A 17 -11.71 0.02 -4.55
C TYR A 17 -11.49 -1.48 -4.71
N ARG A 18 -12.54 -2.30 -4.79
CA ARG A 18 -12.41 -3.76 -5.02
C ARG A 18 -11.58 -4.07 -6.26
N GLU A 19 -11.84 -3.36 -7.36
CA GLU A 19 -11.09 -3.49 -8.61
C GLU A 19 -9.61 -3.13 -8.42
N LYS A 20 -9.32 -1.97 -7.81
CA LYS A 20 -7.93 -1.55 -7.52
C LYS A 20 -7.18 -2.56 -6.67
N PHE A 21 -7.78 -3.02 -5.57
CA PHE A 21 -7.14 -3.99 -4.69
C PHE A 21 -6.86 -5.32 -5.40
N ALA A 22 -7.83 -5.87 -6.13
CA ALA A 22 -7.66 -7.13 -6.84
C ALA A 22 -6.47 -7.05 -7.82
N ALA A 23 -6.43 -5.99 -8.63
CA ALA A 23 -5.42 -5.84 -9.67
C ALA A 23 -4.02 -5.50 -9.09
N VAL A 24 -3.93 -4.68 -8.05
CA VAL A 24 -2.66 -4.37 -7.38
C VAL A 24 -2.11 -5.59 -6.64
N LEU A 25 -2.97 -6.38 -5.97
CA LEU A 25 -2.53 -7.59 -5.26
C LEU A 25 -1.98 -8.64 -6.23
N GLU A 26 -2.61 -8.83 -7.39
CA GLU A 26 -2.09 -9.73 -8.42
C GLU A 26 -0.64 -9.40 -8.82
N ILE A 27 -0.30 -8.11 -8.87
CA ILE A 27 1.05 -7.64 -9.22
C ILE A 27 2.02 -7.79 -8.05
N LEU A 28 1.61 -7.44 -6.83
CA LEU A 28 2.52 -7.30 -5.69
C LEU A 28 2.71 -8.60 -4.89
N SER A 29 1.72 -9.48 -4.81
CA SER A 29 1.78 -10.72 -4.02
C SER A 29 2.95 -11.67 -4.37
N PRO A 30 3.48 -11.71 -5.62
CA PRO A 30 4.69 -12.47 -5.93
C PRO A 30 5.97 -11.92 -5.30
N ALA A 31 6.03 -10.62 -4.97
CA ALA A 31 7.25 -9.95 -4.49
C ALA A 31 7.18 -9.51 -3.02
N LEU A 32 5.97 -9.31 -2.47
CA LEU A 32 5.74 -8.86 -1.10
C LEU A 32 4.68 -9.74 -0.40
N ASP A 33 4.81 -9.94 0.92
CA ASP A 33 3.72 -10.52 1.73
C ASP A 33 2.62 -9.47 1.93
N VAL A 34 1.84 -9.27 0.87
CA VAL A 34 0.71 -8.34 0.83
C VAL A 34 -0.59 -9.13 0.68
N LYS A 35 -1.60 -8.70 1.44
CA LYS A 35 -2.90 -9.38 1.54
C LYS A 35 -4.03 -8.38 1.39
N MET A 36 -5.17 -8.87 0.92
CA MET A 36 -6.42 -8.10 0.92
C MET A 36 -6.77 -7.71 2.37
N PRO A 37 -6.94 -6.42 2.68
CA PRO A 37 -7.41 -6.00 4.00
C PRO A 37 -8.91 -6.27 4.17
N ASP A 38 -9.37 -6.38 5.41
CA ASP A 38 -10.79 -6.55 5.72
C ASP A 38 -11.64 -5.33 5.26
N ALA A 39 -11.05 -4.13 5.30
CA ALA A 39 -11.68 -2.87 4.92
C ALA A 39 -10.63 -1.76 4.67
N ALA A 40 -11.09 -0.52 4.47
CA ALA A 40 -10.31 0.68 4.14
C ALA A 40 -9.68 0.65 2.74
N PHE A 41 -8.83 1.63 2.46
CA PHE A 41 -8.17 1.84 1.17
C PHE A 41 -6.64 1.78 1.28
N TYR A 42 -6.12 1.11 2.32
CA TYR A 42 -4.70 0.96 2.56
C TYR A 42 -4.25 -0.49 2.40
N LEU A 43 -3.11 -0.69 1.74
CA LEU A 43 -2.29 -1.89 1.92
C LEU A 43 -1.28 -1.63 3.02
N TRP A 44 -1.17 -2.56 3.96
CA TRP A 44 -0.17 -2.59 5.01
C TRP A 44 0.66 -3.85 4.81
N THR A 45 1.92 -3.68 4.38
CA THR A 45 2.77 -4.81 4.02
C THR A 45 4.15 -4.68 4.63
N ARG A 46 4.76 -5.82 4.92
CA ARG A 46 6.10 -5.90 5.48
C ARG A 46 7.12 -5.65 4.37
N THR A 47 8.15 -4.86 4.66
CA THR A 47 9.31 -4.71 3.76
C THR A 47 10.19 -5.96 3.80
N PRO A 48 11.03 -6.20 2.79
CA PRO A 48 12.02 -7.28 2.86
C PRO A 48 12.90 -7.14 4.11
N ASP A 49 13.26 -8.25 4.75
CA ASP A 49 14.02 -8.25 6.00
C ASP A 49 15.43 -7.64 5.87
N SER A 50 15.94 -7.50 4.65
CA SER A 50 17.24 -6.89 4.33
C SER A 50 17.24 -5.36 4.36
N VAL A 51 16.08 -4.71 4.49
CA VAL A 51 15.94 -3.25 4.38
C VAL A 51 14.93 -2.69 5.38
N SER A 52 15.25 -1.57 6.02
CA SER A 52 14.29 -0.89 6.91
C SER A 52 13.14 -0.24 6.13
N ASP A 53 12.02 0.04 6.78
CA ASP A 53 10.86 0.70 6.14
C ASP A 53 11.19 2.11 5.61
N THR A 54 12.08 2.82 6.30
CA THR A 54 12.55 4.15 5.86
C THR A 54 13.46 4.05 4.63
N GLU A 55 14.37 3.07 4.58
CA GLU A 55 15.26 2.85 3.43
C GLU A 55 14.49 2.35 2.21
N PHE A 56 13.55 1.42 2.42
CA PHE A 56 12.66 0.92 1.36
C PHE A 56 11.86 2.07 0.74
N THR A 57 11.26 2.92 1.59
CA THR A 57 10.51 4.09 1.14
C THR A 57 11.38 5.08 0.38
N ARG A 58 12.57 5.37 0.89
CA ARG A 58 13.52 6.27 0.23
C ARG A 58 13.96 5.73 -1.13
N GLY A 59 14.33 4.46 -1.22
CA GLY A 59 14.80 3.86 -2.47
C GLY A 59 13.71 3.74 -3.53
N LEU A 60 12.46 3.47 -3.13
CA LEU A 60 11.30 3.57 -4.04
C LEU A 60 11.14 4.98 -4.61
N PHE A 61 11.24 6.01 -3.76
CA PHE A 61 11.10 7.38 -4.22
C PHE A 61 12.26 7.78 -5.15
N GLU A 62 13.50 7.48 -4.76
CA GLU A 62 14.70 7.85 -5.52
C GLU A 62 14.78 7.16 -6.89
N THR A 63 14.41 5.88 -6.98
CA THR A 63 14.63 5.08 -8.19
C THR A 63 13.38 4.92 -9.06
N GLN A 64 12.19 4.95 -8.45
CA GLN A 64 10.93 4.70 -9.14
C GLN A 64 9.97 5.90 -9.13
N ASN A 65 10.30 6.96 -8.38
CA ASN A 65 9.41 8.11 -8.12
C ASN A 65 8.05 7.67 -7.54
N VAL A 66 8.06 6.65 -6.66
CA VAL A 66 6.88 6.15 -5.96
C VAL A 66 6.98 6.50 -4.48
N THR A 67 5.94 7.14 -3.94
CA THR A 67 5.87 7.53 -2.52
C THR A 67 5.00 6.55 -1.75
N VAL A 68 5.56 5.99 -0.67
CA VAL A 68 4.84 5.21 0.34
C VAL A 68 5.11 5.81 1.72
N LEU A 69 4.38 5.40 2.75
CA LEU A 69 4.60 5.90 4.12
C LEU A 69 5.30 4.84 4.98
N PRO A 70 6.47 5.14 5.59
CA PRO A 70 7.13 4.23 6.52
C PRO A 70 6.23 3.98 7.73
N GLY A 71 6.06 2.71 8.09
CA GLY A 71 5.20 2.29 9.18
C GLY A 71 5.70 2.76 10.54
N SER A 72 7.02 2.89 10.70
CA SER A 72 7.64 3.43 11.91
C SER A 72 7.15 4.85 12.24
N PHE A 73 6.74 5.64 11.22
CA PHE A 73 6.20 6.99 11.41
C PHE A 73 4.75 7.02 11.91
N LEU A 74 4.03 5.91 11.80
CA LEU A 74 2.64 5.78 12.26
C LEU A 74 2.51 5.24 13.68
N SER A 75 3.63 4.95 14.34
CA SER A 75 3.64 4.35 15.66
C SER A 75 4.71 4.96 16.56
N ARG A 76 4.73 4.54 17.82
CA ARG A 76 5.69 5.00 18.83
C ARG A 76 6.47 3.81 19.36
N ASP A 77 7.69 4.08 19.77
CA ASP A 77 8.53 3.07 20.41
C ASP A 77 7.91 2.61 21.73
N THR A 78 8.01 1.31 21.97
CA THR A 78 7.64 0.65 23.20
C THR A 78 8.83 -0.14 23.74
N GLU A 79 8.72 -0.72 24.94
CA GLU A 79 9.76 -1.63 25.47
C GLU A 79 10.00 -2.85 24.57
N LEU A 80 9.02 -3.21 23.73
CA LEU A 80 9.10 -4.31 22.76
C LEU A 80 9.53 -3.84 21.36
N GLY A 81 9.90 -2.57 21.20
CA GLY A 81 10.25 -1.94 19.93
C GLY A 81 9.10 -1.17 19.29
N ASN A 82 9.30 -0.78 18.03
CA ASN A 82 8.35 -0.01 17.25
C ASN A 82 7.44 -0.95 16.44
N PRO A 83 6.11 -0.97 16.68
CA PRO A 83 5.23 -1.94 16.04
C PRO A 83 4.98 -1.67 14.55
N GLY A 84 5.33 -0.48 14.05
CA GLY A 84 5.25 -0.14 12.63
C GLY A 84 6.57 -0.33 11.87
N ALA A 85 7.69 -0.58 12.57
CA ALA A 85 8.98 -0.78 11.91
C ALA A 85 8.94 -2.00 10.99
N GLY A 86 9.58 -1.86 9.83
CA GLY A 86 9.58 -2.90 8.79
C GLY A 86 8.25 -3.08 8.06
N TYR A 87 7.33 -2.12 8.17
CA TYR A 87 6.10 -2.08 7.37
C TYR A 87 6.00 -0.79 6.59
N VAL A 88 5.28 -0.81 5.47
CA VAL A 88 4.89 0.39 4.71
C VAL A 88 3.40 0.43 4.48
N ARG A 89 2.85 1.65 4.50
CA ARG A 89 1.45 1.93 4.14
C ARG A 89 1.37 2.48 2.73
N MET A 90 0.58 1.83 1.88
CA MET A 90 0.24 2.29 0.53
C MET A 90 -1.24 2.62 0.44
N ALA A 91 -1.61 3.78 -0.11
CA ALA A 91 -3.00 4.19 -0.25
C ALA A 91 -3.47 4.05 -1.71
N LEU A 92 -4.48 3.21 -1.97
CA LEU A 92 -5.02 2.97 -3.31
C LEU A 92 -6.11 3.98 -3.68
N VAL A 93 -5.76 5.26 -3.60
CA VAL A 93 -6.69 6.39 -3.80
C VAL A 93 -6.60 7.01 -5.20
N ALA A 94 -5.47 6.85 -5.87
CA ALA A 94 -5.25 7.30 -7.26
C ALA A 94 -6.13 6.50 -8.25
N PRO A 95 -6.29 6.96 -9.51
CA PRO A 95 -6.88 6.17 -10.59
C PRO A 95 -6.27 4.76 -10.73
N LEU A 96 -7.01 3.83 -11.32
CA LEU A 96 -6.61 2.42 -11.41
C LEU A 96 -5.28 2.26 -12.17
N ASP A 97 -5.14 2.91 -13.31
CA ASP A 97 -3.94 2.89 -14.15
C ASP A 97 -2.70 3.39 -13.41
N GLU A 98 -2.82 4.49 -12.66
CA GLU A 98 -1.73 4.98 -11.79
C GLU A 98 -1.38 3.99 -10.68
N CYS A 99 -2.38 3.33 -10.08
CA CYS A 99 -2.17 2.29 -9.08
C CYS A 99 -1.44 1.07 -9.66
N LEU A 100 -1.76 0.67 -10.90
CA LEU A 100 -1.11 -0.43 -11.60
C LEU A 100 0.34 -0.10 -11.98
N ASP A 101 0.59 1.11 -12.51
CA ASP A 101 1.94 1.58 -12.80
C ASP A 101 2.81 1.61 -11.54
N ALA A 102 2.29 2.18 -10.44
CA ALA A 102 2.98 2.19 -9.16
C ALA A 102 3.26 0.76 -8.63
N ALA A 103 2.30 -0.15 -8.74
CA ALA A 103 2.47 -1.55 -8.31
C ALA A 103 3.58 -2.26 -9.09
N GLN A 104 3.64 -2.07 -10.42
CA GLN A 104 4.71 -2.65 -11.25
C GLN A 104 6.09 -2.12 -10.85
N ARG A 105 6.21 -0.82 -10.62
CA ARG A 105 7.47 -0.19 -10.20
C ARG A 105 7.91 -0.67 -8.81
N ILE A 106 6.97 -0.81 -7.88
CA ILE A 106 7.25 -1.35 -6.55
C ILE A 106 7.76 -2.78 -6.66
N ARG A 107 7.11 -3.62 -7.48
CA ARG A 107 7.56 -4.99 -7.74
C ARG A 107 8.98 -5.02 -8.30
N ILE A 108 9.27 -4.24 -9.34
CA ILE A 108 10.60 -4.15 -9.96
C ILE A 108 11.65 -3.78 -8.91
N TYR A 109 11.40 -2.73 -8.12
CA TYR A 109 12.32 -2.33 -7.06
C TYR A 109 12.52 -3.43 -6.02
N THR A 110 11.45 -4.10 -5.61
CA THR A 110 11.49 -5.17 -4.60
C THR A 110 12.29 -6.38 -5.08
N GLU A 111 12.17 -6.75 -6.35
CA GLU A 111 12.93 -7.87 -6.95
C GLU A 111 14.42 -7.56 -7.13
N LEU A 112 14.85 -6.30 -6.96
CA LEU A 112 16.24 -5.87 -7.04
C LEU A 112 16.95 -5.79 -5.66
N LEU A 113 16.21 -5.97 -4.57
CA LEU A 113 16.72 -5.98 -3.18
C LEU A 113 17.30 -7.34 -2.79
#